data_AF-L7W1J7-F1
#
_entry.id   AF-L7W1J7-F1
#
_cell.length_a   1.000
_cell.length_b   1.000
_cell.length_c   1.000
_cell.angle_alpha   90.00
_cell.angle_beta   90.00
_cell.angle_gamma   90.00
#
_symmetry.space_group_name_H-M   'P 1'
#
loop_
_entity.id
_entity.type
_entity.pdbx_description
1 polymer ?
#
loop_
_entity_poly.entity_id
_entity_poly.type
_entity_poly.pdbx_seq_one_letter_code
_entity_poly.pdbx_strand_id
1 'polypeptide(L)'
;MPCPLLRNRLLAASAAILALVAWTGCRTAAPSAAPAAPLAPVAPIAPTAPIVGPAAVPGAPAAAAAPSPPYRNTIRWTTASEVDSFGFDVFRGESAEGPFERLNAKPIAGAGTSDESHSYAYVDETIDPTKDYYYYVESISIDGVREKFTPVNRAKAKAPSAAAPAP
;
A
#
# COMPACT_ATOMS: atom_id res chain seq x y z
N MET A 1 8.59 -41.46 24.36
CA MET A 1 9.93 -41.85 23.87
C MET A 1 9.80 -43.11 23.04
N PRO A 2 10.52 -43.34 21.92
CA PRO A 2 11.17 -42.41 21.00
C PRO A 2 10.82 -42.68 19.51
N CYS A 3 11.07 -41.67 18.66
CA CYS A 3 11.23 -41.81 17.21
C CYS A 3 12.67 -42.31 16.91
N PRO A 4 12.91 -42.98 15.78
CA PRO A 4 13.90 -42.40 14.86
C PRO A 4 13.62 -42.61 13.37
N LEU A 5 13.69 -41.49 12.63
CA LEU A 5 14.56 -41.26 11.47
C LEU A 5 14.68 -42.37 10.41
N LEU A 6 14.05 -42.16 9.26
CA LEU A 6 14.50 -42.77 8.00
C LEU A 6 15.42 -41.80 7.25
N ARG A 7 16.72 -42.07 7.35
CA ARG A 7 17.82 -41.54 6.52
C ARG A 7 17.94 -42.42 5.27
N ASN A 8 18.00 -41.82 4.09
CA ASN A 8 18.57 -42.41 2.87
C ASN A 8 19.24 -41.25 2.10
N ARG A 9 20.56 -40.97 2.19
CA ARG A 9 21.75 -41.62 1.59
C ARG A 9 21.58 -41.80 0.06
N LEU A 10 22.44 -41.37 -0.87
CA LEU A 10 23.80 -40.77 -0.93
C LEU A 10 24.06 -40.29 -2.40
N LEU A 11 24.89 -39.24 -2.54
CA LEU A 11 25.98 -38.99 -3.53
C LEU A 11 25.76 -38.97 -5.06
N ALA A 12 26.11 -37.83 -5.68
CA ALA A 12 27.13 -37.66 -6.75
C ALA A 12 27.32 -36.14 -6.99
N ALA A 13 28.45 -35.51 -6.66
CA ALA A 13 29.77 -35.50 -7.30
C ALA A 13 29.90 -34.49 -8.46
N SER A 14 30.86 -33.57 -8.31
CA SER A 14 31.59 -32.81 -9.36
C SER A 14 30.83 -31.63 -10.03
N ALA A 15 31.40 -30.47 -10.33
CA ALA A 15 32.81 -30.09 -10.49
C ALA A 15 33.04 -28.61 -10.12
N ALA A 16 34.20 -28.33 -9.53
CA ALA A 16 34.78 -27.00 -9.47
C ALA A 16 35.35 -26.61 -10.84
N ILE A 17 34.99 -25.44 -11.36
CA ILE A 17 35.78 -24.74 -12.39
C ILE A 17 36.02 -23.32 -11.90
N LEU A 18 37.24 -23.10 -11.42
CA LEU A 18 37.88 -21.79 -11.32
C LEU A 18 38.26 -21.36 -12.74
N ALA A 19 37.76 -20.21 -13.18
CA ALA A 19 38.37 -19.44 -14.26
C ALA A 19 38.38 -17.96 -13.86
N LEU A 20 39.55 -17.52 -13.39
CA LEU A 20 39.93 -16.10 -13.33
C LEU A 20 40.14 -15.60 -14.77
N VAL A 21 39.42 -14.55 -15.18
CA VAL A 21 39.87 -13.67 -16.28
C VAL A 21 39.50 -12.21 -15.98
N ALA A 22 40.56 -11.42 -15.77
CA ALA A 22 40.75 -9.98 -15.96
C ALA A 22 39.61 -8.99 -15.67
N TRP A 23 39.75 -8.26 -14.55
CA TRP A 23 39.11 -6.97 -14.34
C TRP A 23 39.96 -5.87 -15.01
N THR A 24 39.49 -5.33 -16.14
CA THR A 24 39.93 -4.01 -16.59
C THR A 24 38.76 -3.34 -17.30
N GLY A 25 38.24 -2.28 -16.70
CA GLY A 25 37.14 -1.54 -17.29
C GLY A 25 36.44 -0.65 -16.28
N CYS A 26 37.15 0.38 -15.84
CA CYS A 26 36.52 1.54 -15.23
C CYS A 26 35.49 2.11 -16.21
N ARG A 27 34.20 2.15 -15.84
CA ARG A 27 33.20 3.05 -16.43
C ARG A 27 32.08 3.27 -15.43
N THR A 28 32.28 4.29 -14.61
CA THR A 28 31.25 4.98 -13.82
C THR A 28 30.17 5.48 -14.79
N ALA A 29 29.01 4.82 -14.83
CA ALA A 29 27.83 5.33 -15.53
C ALA A 29 26.99 6.14 -14.53
N ALA A 30 26.94 7.43 -14.78
CA ALA A 30 26.28 8.47 -14.02
C ALA A 30 24.74 8.30 -13.96
N PRO A 31 24.07 8.90 -12.96
CA PRO A 31 22.62 8.88 -12.80
C PRO A 31 21.90 9.63 -13.93
N SER A 32 20.84 9.03 -14.47
CA SER A 32 19.89 9.71 -15.36
C SER A 32 18.91 10.54 -14.52
N ALA A 33 19.26 11.81 -14.29
CA ALA A 33 18.38 12.81 -13.75
C ALA A 33 17.59 13.47 -14.89
N ALA A 34 16.27 13.54 -14.71
CA ALA A 34 15.31 14.16 -15.62
C ALA A 34 15.63 15.65 -15.90
N PRO A 35 15.26 16.19 -17.08
CA PRO A 35 15.52 17.59 -17.40
C PRO A 35 14.65 18.54 -16.57
N ALA A 36 15.31 19.47 -15.87
CA ALA A 36 14.68 20.61 -15.25
C ALA A 36 14.29 21.65 -16.32
N ALA A 37 13.06 22.14 -16.24
CA ALA A 37 12.53 23.22 -17.07
C ALA A 37 13.30 24.54 -16.83
N PRO A 38 13.41 25.43 -17.84
CA PRO A 38 14.15 26.68 -17.72
C PRO A 38 13.42 27.67 -16.81
N LEU A 39 14.19 28.30 -15.91
CA LEU A 39 13.78 29.41 -15.06
C LEU A 39 13.63 30.68 -15.92
N ALA A 40 12.43 31.29 -15.87
CA ALA A 40 12.17 32.59 -16.45
C ALA A 40 12.98 33.70 -15.73
N PRO A 41 13.38 34.79 -16.41
CA PRO A 41 14.13 35.88 -15.80
C PRO A 41 13.26 36.71 -14.84
N VAL A 42 13.84 37.01 -13.67
CA VAL A 42 13.28 37.92 -12.66
C VAL A 42 13.40 39.37 -13.16
N ALA A 43 12.27 40.07 -13.24
CA ALA A 43 12.20 41.50 -13.56
C ALA A 43 12.62 42.38 -12.35
N PRO A 44 13.20 43.58 -12.56
CA PRO A 44 13.64 44.46 -11.48
C PRO A 44 12.47 45.16 -10.77
N ILE A 45 12.61 45.34 -9.46
CA ILE A 45 11.66 46.00 -8.56
C ILE A 45 12.09 47.46 -8.35
N ALA A 46 11.19 48.42 -8.57
CA ALA A 46 11.22 49.78 -7.99
C ALA A 46 9.88 50.51 -8.24
N PRO A 47 9.52 51.58 -7.50
CA PRO A 47 9.69 51.87 -6.09
C PRO A 47 8.34 52.19 -5.37
N THR A 48 8.46 52.51 -4.08
CA THR A 48 7.42 52.70 -3.05
C THR A 48 6.30 53.71 -3.38
N ALA A 49 5.08 53.42 -2.90
CA ALA A 49 3.94 54.34 -2.82
C ALA A 49 3.24 54.20 -1.45
N PRO A 50 2.52 55.24 -0.96
CA PRO A 50 2.49 55.58 0.46
C PRO A 50 1.47 54.80 1.31
N ILE A 51 1.82 54.73 2.58
CA ILE A 51 1.04 54.29 3.74
C ILE A 51 -0.24 55.14 3.86
N VAL A 52 -1.41 54.52 3.65
CA VAL A 52 -2.73 55.13 3.91
C VAL A 52 -3.50 54.25 4.90
N GLY A 53 -3.65 54.74 6.14
CA GLY A 53 -4.73 54.56 7.13
C GLY A 53 -5.27 53.16 7.50
N PRO A 54 -5.53 52.87 8.78
CA PRO A 54 -6.23 51.65 9.18
C PRO A 54 -7.75 51.84 9.01
N ALA A 55 -8.29 51.40 7.87
CA ALA A 55 -9.73 51.22 7.71
C ALA A 55 -10.08 49.76 8.02
N ALA A 56 -10.79 49.53 9.12
CA ALA A 56 -11.33 48.24 9.49
C ALA A 56 -12.28 47.71 8.39
N VAL A 57 -11.97 46.53 7.85
CA VAL A 57 -12.83 45.79 6.94
C VAL A 57 -13.64 44.79 7.78
N PRO A 58 -14.98 44.90 7.87
CA PRO A 58 -15.80 43.84 8.42
C PRO A 58 -16.05 42.80 7.33
N GLY A 59 -15.75 41.53 7.64
CA GLY A 59 -16.04 40.39 6.75
C GLY A 59 -14.79 39.67 6.29
N ALA A 60 -14.10 39.00 7.21
CA ALA A 60 -13.29 37.86 6.80
C ALA A 60 -14.26 36.83 6.18
N PRO A 61 -14.08 36.40 4.91
CA PRO A 61 -14.76 35.19 4.49
C PRO A 61 -14.28 34.09 5.43
N ALA A 62 -15.23 33.32 5.99
CA ALA A 62 -14.89 32.11 6.71
C ALA A 62 -13.89 31.35 5.84
N ALA A 63 -12.66 31.20 6.33
CA ALA A 63 -11.65 30.42 5.65
C ALA A 63 -12.32 29.07 5.36
N ALA A 64 -12.56 28.78 4.08
CA ALA A 64 -13.06 27.50 3.67
C ALA A 64 -12.08 26.50 4.25
N ALA A 65 -12.52 25.80 5.31
CA ALA A 65 -11.69 24.81 5.97
C ALA A 65 -11.21 23.88 4.86
N ALA A 66 -9.89 23.78 4.70
CA ALA A 66 -9.31 22.85 3.75
C ALA A 66 -10.00 21.49 3.98
N PRO A 67 -10.54 20.84 2.93
CA PRO A 67 -11.22 19.58 3.10
C PRO A 67 -10.28 18.65 3.85
N SER A 68 -10.73 18.13 4.99
CA SER A 68 -9.95 17.14 5.73
C SER A 68 -9.66 15.98 4.78
N PRO A 69 -8.43 15.43 4.80
CA PRO A 69 -8.09 14.31 3.94
C PRO A 69 -9.13 13.20 4.14
N PRO A 70 -9.58 12.53 3.06
CA PRO A 70 -10.60 11.50 3.16
C PRO A 70 -10.10 10.37 4.08
N TYR A 71 -11.02 9.86 4.90
CA TYR A 71 -10.74 8.70 5.73
C TYR A 71 -10.57 7.48 4.82
N ARG A 72 -9.50 6.71 5.04
CA ARG A 72 -9.22 5.49 4.27
C ARG A 72 -8.71 4.38 5.16
N ASN A 73 -9.08 3.14 4.88
CA ASN A 73 -8.49 1.96 5.52
C ASN A 73 -7.44 1.34 4.61
N THR A 74 -6.29 0.96 5.16
CA THR A 74 -5.25 0.26 4.40
C THR A 74 -5.10 -1.14 4.96
N ILE A 75 -5.39 -2.12 4.12
CA ILE A 75 -5.22 -3.54 4.40
C ILE A 75 -3.86 -3.93 3.82
N ARG A 76 -3.03 -4.59 4.63
CA ARG A 76 -1.69 -5.04 4.23
C ARG A 76 -1.51 -6.49 4.61
N TRP A 77 -0.87 -7.25 3.73
CA TRP A 77 -0.49 -8.62 4.00
C TRP A 77 0.81 -8.94 3.27
N THR A 78 1.46 -9.99 3.74
CA THR A 78 2.72 -10.49 3.16
C THR A 78 2.59 -11.99 3.03
N THR A 79 3.05 -12.52 1.90
CA THR A 79 3.24 -13.95 1.68
C THR A 79 4.72 -14.26 1.87
N ALA A 80 5.02 -15.37 2.53
CA ALA A 80 6.42 -15.82 2.66
C ALA A 80 6.90 -16.49 1.37
N SER A 81 6.01 -17.27 0.76
CA SER A 81 6.14 -17.96 -0.52
C SER A 81 4.74 -18.15 -1.10
N GLU A 82 4.65 -18.32 -2.42
CA GLU A 82 3.42 -18.51 -3.17
C GLU A 82 3.57 -19.70 -4.11
N VAL A 83 2.49 -20.48 -4.25
CA VAL A 83 2.42 -21.61 -5.16
C VAL A 83 1.16 -21.44 -5.99
N ASP A 84 1.32 -21.35 -7.30
CA ASP A 84 0.21 -21.28 -8.25
C ASP A 84 -0.81 -20.17 -7.90
N SER A 85 -0.31 -19.04 -7.38
CA SER A 85 -1.08 -17.87 -6.93
C SER A 85 -1.42 -16.96 -8.11
N PHE A 86 -2.69 -16.94 -8.51
CA PHE A 86 -3.18 -15.96 -9.50
C PHE A 86 -3.28 -14.57 -8.90
N GLY A 87 -3.77 -14.48 -7.66
CA GLY A 87 -3.88 -13.20 -6.97
C GLY A 87 -4.81 -13.23 -5.76
N PHE A 88 -5.22 -12.04 -5.34
CA PHE A 88 -5.96 -11.82 -4.11
C PHE A 88 -7.19 -10.94 -4.33
N ASP A 89 -8.29 -11.30 -3.68
CA ASP A 89 -9.49 -10.48 -3.57
C ASP A 89 -9.65 -10.00 -2.13
N VAL A 90 -10.04 -8.73 -1.97
CA VAL A 90 -10.24 -8.11 -0.66
C VAL A 90 -11.72 -7.94 -0.43
N PHE A 91 -12.17 -8.39 0.74
CA PHE A 91 -13.56 -8.36 1.13
C PHE A 91 -13.76 -7.46 2.34
N ARG A 92 -14.92 -6.81 2.38
CA ARG A 92 -15.36 -5.94 3.49
C ARG A 92 -16.78 -6.28 3.91
N GLY A 93 -17.01 -6.33 5.22
CA GLY A 93 -18.33 -6.42 5.83
C GLY A 93 -18.49 -5.39 6.93
N GLU A 94 -19.73 -5.07 7.27
CA GLU A 94 -20.08 -4.24 8.45
C GLU A 94 -20.19 -5.08 9.73
N SER A 95 -20.03 -6.41 9.65
CA SER A 95 -20.08 -7.35 10.78
C SER A 95 -19.07 -8.48 10.62
N ALA A 96 -18.65 -9.12 11.72
CA ALA A 96 -17.66 -10.20 11.68
C ALA A 96 -18.19 -11.47 10.99
N GLU A 97 -19.51 -11.70 11.06
CA GLU A 97 -20.20 -12.79 10.38
C GLU A 97 -20.61 -12.47 8.93
N GLY A 98 -20.47 -11.22 8.49
CA GLY A 98 -20.89 -10.75 7.17
C GLY A 98 -22.30 -10.14 7.13
N PRO A 99 -22.88 -9.92 5.95
CA PRO A 99 -22.36 -10.28 4.62
C PRO A 99 -21.07 -9.53 4.29
N PHE A 100 -20.24 -10.15 3.45
CA PHE A 100 -19.01 -9.56 2.95
C PHE A 100 -19.12 -9.30 1.45
N GLU A 101 -18.69 -8.11 1.05
CA GLU A 101 -18.66 -7.67 -0.35
C GLU A 101 -17.22 -7.57 -0.83
N ARG A 102 -16.99 -7.95 -2.09
CA ARG A 102 -15.68 -7.77 -2.72
C ARG A 102 -15.47 -6.29 -3.04
N LEU A 103 -14.36 -5.75 -2.55
CA LEU A 103 -13.99 -4.35 -2.75
C LEU A 103 -13.30 -4.10 -4.09
N ASN A 104 -12.44 -5.02 -4.51
CA ASN A 104 -11.64 -4.83 -5.71
C ASN A 104 -12.37 -5.33 -6.96
N ALA A 105 -12.39 -4.52 -8.02
CA ALA A 105 -12.99 -4.91 -9.30
C ALA A 105 -12.14 -5.94 -10.07
N LYS A 106 -10.82 -5.87 -9.89
CA LYS A 106 -9.84 -6.80 -10.47
C LYS A 106 -9.00 -7.39 -9.33
N PRO A 107 -8.70 -8.71 -9.37
CA PRO A 107 -7.78 -9.34 -8.42
C PRO A 107 -6.43 -8.64 -8.39
N ILE A 108 -5.85 -8.54 -7.19
CA ILE A 108 -4.49 -8.05 -7.01
C ILE A 108 -3.55 -9.19 -7.41
N ALA A 109 -2.75 -8.98 -8.45
CA ALA A 109 -1.91 -10.03 -9.02
C ALA A 109 -0.95 -10.62 -7.97
N GLY A 110 -0.94 -11.94 -7.87
CA GLY A 110 0.03 -12.70 -7.09
C GLY A 110 1.36 -12.84 -7.82
N ALA A 111 2.32 -13.50 -7.18
CA ALA A 111 3.62 -13.82 -7.76
C ALA A 111 3.62 -15.13 -8.58
N GLY A 112 2.48 -15.82 -8.69
CA GLY A 112 2.42 -17.15 -9.31
C GLY A 112 3.06 -18.19 -8.41
N THR A 113 4.23 -18.67 -8.81
CA THR A 113 5.03 -19.62 -8.03
C THR A 113 6.36 -18.98 -7.69
N SER A 114 6.55 -18.66 -6.41
CA SER A 114 7.69 -17.92 -5.90
C SER A 114 8.00 -18.34 -4.47
N ASP A 115 9.25 -18.71 -4.20
CA ASP A 115 9.74 -18.94 -2.83
C ASP A 115 10.10 -17.63 -2.10
N GLU A 116 10.14 -16.50 -2.81
CA GLU A 116 10.39 -15.18 -2.24
C GLU A 116 9.16 -14.58 -1.55
N SER A 117 9.42 -13.71 -0.57
CA SER A 117 8.37 -13.01 0.15
C SER A 117 7.84 -11.81 -0.60
N HIS A 118 6.52 -11.70 -0.73
CA HIS A 118 5.85 -10.61 -1.43
C HIS A 118 4.93 -9.84 -0.49
N SER A 119 4.88 -8.53 -0.63
CA SER A 119 4.05 -7.65 0.20
C SER A 119 3.01 -6.93 -0.63
N TYR A 120 1.78 -6.96 -0.16
CA TYR A 120 0.61 -6.43 -0.84
C TYR A 120 -0.14 -5.43 0.04
N ALA A 121 -0.84 -4.51 -0.62
CA ALA A 121 -1.69 -3.55 0.06
C ALA A 121 -2.93 -3.21 -0.75
N TYR A 122 -4.04 -2.99 -0.07
CA TYR A 122 -5.26 -2.45 -0.62
C TYR A 122 -5.73 -1.25 0.20
N VAL A 123 -6.21 -0.21 -0.48
CA VAL A 123 -6.73 1.00 0.16
C VAL A 123 -8.22 1.09 -0.10
N ASP A 124 -9.01 1.09 0.96
CA ASP A 124 -10.43 1.39 0.91
C ASP A 124 -10.65 2.86 1.28
N GLU A 125 -11.05 3.66 0.30
CA GLU A 125 -11.34 5.10 0.44
C GLU A 125 -12.85 5.38 0.60
N THR A 126 -13.68 4.34 0.54
CA THR A 126 -15.15 4.45 0.58
C THR A 126 -15.72 4.24 1.98
N ILE A 127 -14.88 4.38 3.00
CA ILE A 127 -15.25 4.09 4.39
C ILE A 127 -16.01 5.24 5.05
N ASP A 128 -16.99 4.88 5.88
CA ASP A 128 -17.53 5.79 6.86
C ASP A 128 -16.64 5.79 8.12
N PRO A 129 -16.06 6.92 8.53
CA PRO A 129 -15.17 6.97 9.68
C PRO A 129 -15.86 6.69 11.00
N THR A 130 -17.20 6.76 11.09
CA THR A 130 -17.96 6.51 12.31
C THR A 130 -18.33 5.04 12.51
N LYS A 131 -18.08 4.19 11.49
CA LYS A 131 -18.43 2.77 11.50
C LYS A 131 -17.21 1.87 11.68
N ASP A 132 -17.45 0.73 12.34
CA ASP A 132 -16.53 -0.40 12.33
C ASP A 132 -16.66 -1.17 11.01
N TYR A 133 -15.54 -1.65 10.50
CA TYR A 133 -15.50 -2.51 9.31
C TYR A 133 -14.69 -3.76 9.58
N TYR A 134 -15.02 -4.82 8.86
CA TYR A 134 -14.37 -6.12 8.97
C TYR A 134 -13.82 -6.49 7.60
N TYR A 135 -12.53 -6.83 7.55
CA TYR A 135 -11.84 -7.14 6.30
C TYR A 135 -11.22 -8.52 6.35
N TYR A 136 -11.23 -9.20 5.22
CA TYR A 136 -10.39 -10.37 5.00
C TYR A 136 -9.95 -10.42 3.54
N VAL A 137 -8.94 -11.26 3.29
CA VAL A 137 -8.36 -11.46 1.97
C VAL A 137 -8.60 -12.91 1.57
N GLU A 138 -9.03 -13.12 0.34
CA GLU A 138 -9.05 -14.44 -0.30
C GLU A 138 -7.87 -14.55 -1.26
N SER A 139 -7.23 -15.71 -1.28
CA SER A 139 -6.30 -16.11 -2.33
C SER A 139 -7.06 -16.78 -3.46
N ILE A 140 -6.57 -16.56 -4.68
CA ILE A 140 -7.08 -17.16 -5.91
C ILE A 140 -5.92 -17.91 -6.54
N SER A 141 -6.07 -19.20 -6.76
CA SER A 141 -5.10 -20.01 -7.49
C SER A 141 -5.29 -19.85 -9.00
N ILE A 142 -4.27 -20.20 -9.80
CA ILE A 142 -4.36 -20.22 -11.27
C ILE A 142 -5.46 -21.15 -11.79
N ASP A 143 -5.79 -22.19 -11.03
CA ASP A 143 -6.92 -23.11 -11.29
C ASP A 143 -8.29 -22.50 -10.95
N GLY A 144 -8.32 -21.26 -10.43
CA GLY A 144 -9.54 -20.55 -10.04
C GLY A 144 -10.09 -20.93 -8.66
N VAL A 145 -9.38 -21.78 -7.91
CA VAL A 145 -9.72 -22.11 -6.52
C VAL A 145 -9.59 -20.87 -5.64
N ARG A 146 -10.56 -20.65 -4.75
CA ARG A 146 -10.65 -19.45 -3.90
C ARG A 146 -10.69 -19.88 -2.45
N GLU A 147 -9.77 -19.37 -1.65
CA GLU A 147 -9.65 -19.73 -0.25
C GLU A 147 -9.43 -18.51 0.64
N LYS A 148 -9.90 -18.60 1.87
CA LYS A 148 -9.74 -17.52 2.85
C LYS A 148 -8.29 -17.50 3.34
N PHE A 149 -7.55 -16.49 2.90
CA PHE A 149 -6.12 -16.35 3.17
C PHE A 149 -5.84 -15.71 4.54
N THR A 150 -6.65 -14.73 4.95
CA THR A 150 -6.50 -14.06 6.26
C THR A 150 -7.71 -14.25 7.17
N PRO A 151 -7.51 -14.20 8.50
CA PRO A 151 -8.63 -14.07 9.43
C PRO A 151 -9.37 -12.75 9.19
N VAL A 152 -10.59 -12.67 9.72
CA VAL A 152 -11.37 -11.43 9.67
C VAL A 152 -10.75 -10.42 10.65
N ASN A 153 -10.25 -9.31 10.11
CA ASN A 153 -9.64 -8.23 10.86
C ASN A 153 -10.63 -7.07 11.02
N ARG A 154 -10.85 -6.63 12.26
CA ARG A 154 -11.68 -5.45 12.56
C ARG A 154 -10.87 -4.16 12.42
N ALA A 155 -11.32 -3.26 11.56
CA ALA A 155 -10.92 -1.87 11.56
C ALA A 155 -11.94 -1.06 12.38
N LYS A 156 -11.46 -0.39 13.43
CA LYS A 156 -12.32 0.45 14.26
C LYS A 156 -12.73 1.73 13.56
N ALA A 157 -13.88 2.26 13.96
CA ALA A 157 -14.28 3.63 13.64
C ALA A 157 -13.14 4.61 13.99
N LYS A 158 -12.87 5.53 13.07
CA LYS A 158 -11.82 6.56 13.17
C LYS A 158 -12.34 7.88 13.71
N ALA A 159 -13.64 8.10 13.64
CA ALA A 159 -14.33 9.25 14.19
C ALA A 159 -15.40 8.77 15.19
N PRO A 160 -15.68 9.55 16.24
CA PRO A 160 -16.83 9.28 17.08
C PRO A 160 -18.10 9.38 16.23
N SER A 161 -18.98 8.38 16.36
CA SER A 161 -20.35 8.53 15.87
C SER A 161 -20.95 9.72 16.59
N ALA A 162 -21.39 10.74 15.85
CA ALA A 162 -22.05 11.89 16.43
C ALA A 162 -23.28 11.40 17.20
N ALA A 163 -23.14 11.26 18.52
CA ALA A 163 -24.25 10.96 19.39
C ALA A 163 -25.23 12.13 19.27
N ALA A 164 -26.51 11.82 19.03
CA ALA A 164 -27.58 12.80 19.04
C ALA A 164 -27.47 13.66 20.32
N PRO A 165 -27.66 14.99 20.26
CA PRO A 165 -27.63 15.82 21.46
C PRO A 165 -28.66 15.28 22.45
N ALA A 166 -28.20 15.00 23.68
CA ALA A 166 -29.06 14.60 24.79
C ALA A 166 -30.15 15.68 25.02
N PRO A 167 -31.37 15.29 25.43
CA PRO A 167 -32.49 16.21 25.60
C PRO A 167 -32.26 17.26 26.69
#